data_AF-A0A1H9C8X1-F1
#
_entry.id   AF-A0A1H9C8X1-F1
#
_cell.length_a   1.000
_cell.length_b   1.000
_cell.length_c   1.000
_cell.angle_alpha   90.00
_cell.angle_beta   90.00
_cell.angle_gamma   90.00
#
_symmetry.space_group_name_H-M   'P 1'
#
loop_
_entity.id
_entity.type
_entity.pdbx_description
1 polymer ?
#
loop_
_entity_poly.entity_id
_entity_poly.type
_entity_poly.pdbx_seq_one_letter_code
_entity_poly.pdbx_strand_id
1 'polypeptide(L)'
;MTHHDNSYKLLFSHPRMVRDLLTGFVKEAWVEQLDFTSLEKVSGSYVTDELRDREDDIIWRIRWGKDWLYVYLLLEFQSSVDRFMA
;
A
#
# COMPACT_ATOMS: atom_id res chain seq x y z
N MET A 1 -5.00 2.15 -22.57
CA MET A 1 -4.04 2.72 -21.59
C MET A 1 -4.48 2.38 -20.17
N THR A 2 -4.65 1.09 -19.85
CA THR A 2 -5.17 0.59 -18.56
C THR A 2 -4.32 -0.56 -18.00
N HIS A 3 -3.23 -0.94 -18.69
CA HIS A 3 -2.41 -2.08 -18.32
C HIS A 3 -1.51 -1.80 -17.11
N HIS A 4 -1.17 -0.54 -16.83
CA HIS A 4 -0.27 -0.19 -15.72
C HIS A 4 -0.98 -0.19 -14.36
N ASP A 5 -2.23 0.26 -14.31
CA ASP A 5 -3.07 0.29 -13.10
C ASP A 5 -3.14 -1.10 -12.44
N ASN A 6 -3.55 -2.10 -13.22
CA ASN A 6 -3.72 -3.46 -12.71
C ASN A 6 -2.38 -4.11 -12.29
N SER A 7 -1.29 -3.77 -12.97
CA SER A 7 0.03 -4.36 -12.73
C SER A 7 0.56 -4.02 -11.34
N TYR A 8 0.49 -2.75 -10.94
CA TYR A 8 0.97 -2.35 -9.61
C TYR A 8 0.02 -2.77 -8.49
N LYS A 9 -1.29 -2.75 -8.72
CA LYS A 9 -2.26 -3.34 -7.79
C LYS A 9 -1.99 -4.82 -7.56
N LEU A 10 -1.66 -5.57 -8.61
CA LEU A 10 -1.31 -6.98 -8.51
C LEU A 10 0.03 -7.21 -7.82
N LEU A 11 1.02 -6.34 -8.02
CA LEU A 11 2.27 -6.41 -7.29
C LEU A 11 2.01 -6.18 -5.79
N PHE A 12 1.36 -5.08 -5.43
CA PHE A 12 1.07 -4.71 -4.04
C PHE A 12 -0.13 -5.44 -3.42
N SER A 13 -0.74 -6.39 -4.12
CA SER A 13 -1.66 -7.37 -3.51
C SER A 13 -0.92 -8.49 -2.77
N HIS A 14 0.39 -8.62 -2.99
CA HIS A 14 1.20 -9.65 -2.35
C HIS A 14 1.86 -9.08 -1.07
N PRO A 15 1.69 -9.74 0.10
CA PRO A 15 2.25 -9.26 1.37
C PRO A 15 3.78 -9.14 1.32
N ARG A 16 4.45 -10.00 0.53
CA ARG A 16 5.90 -9.92 0.33
C ARG A 16 6.34 -8.58 -0.26
N MET A 17 5.59 -8.03 -1.22
CA MET A 17 5.93 -6.74 -1.84
C MET A 17 5.83 -5.60 -0.84
N VAL A 18 4.83 -5.63 0.04
CA VAL A 18 4.64 -4.61 1.09
C VAL A 18 5.71 -4.73 2.17
N ARG A 19 6.09 -5.95 2.54
CA ARG A 19 7.25 -6.18 3.41
C ARG A 19 8.50 -5.58 2.82
N ASP A 20 8.84 -5.93 1.58
CA ASP A 20 10.06 -5.48 0.92
C ASP A 20 10.07 -3.95 0.77
N LEU A 21 8.90 -3.34 0.51
CA LEU A 21 8.72 -1.88 0.51
C LEU A 21 9.05 -1.26 1.88
N LEU A 22 8.44 -1.77 2.95
CA LEU A 22 8.68 -1.25 4.31
C LEU A 22 10.15 -1.40 4.71
N THR A 23 10.73 -2.59 4.54
CA THR A 23 12.13 -2.84 4.90
C THR A 23 13.13 -2.15 3.99
N GLY A 24 12.76 -1.88 2.73
CA GLY A 24 13.65 -1.27 1.75
C GLY A 24 13.70 0.26 1.84
N PHE A 25 12.57 0.89 2.17
CA PHE A 25 12.44 2.35 2.17
C PHE A 25 12.39 2.97 3.56
N VAL A 26 11.88 2.27 4.58
CA VAL A 26 11.78 2.77 5.94
C VAL A 26 12.93 2.19 6.77
N LYS A 27 13.94 3.02 7.07
CA LYS A 27 15.15 2.63 7.81
C LYS A 27 15.04 2.86 9.33
N GLU A 28 13.81 2.84 9.82
CA GLU A 28 13.53 3.10 11.24
C GLU A 28 13.53 1.79 12.04
N ALA A 29 14.07 1.83 13.26
CA ALA A 29 14.20 0.65 14.11
C ALA A 29 12.86 -0.01 14.50
N TRP A 30 11.74 0.70 14.38
CA TRP A 30 10.41 0.14 14.65
C TRP A 30 9.97 -0.84 13.56
N VAL A 31 10.51 -0.75 12.34
CA VAL A 31 10.17 -1.66 11.22
C VAL A 31 10.63 -3.09 11.53
N GLU A 32 11.76 -3.24 12.21
CA GLU A 32 12.28 -4.54 12.66
C GLU A 32 11.39 -5.20 13.73
N GLN A 33 10.55 -4.41 14.41
CA GLN A 33 9.63 -4.89 15.45
C GLN A 33 8.26 -5.33 14.89
N LEU A 34 8.03 -5.13 13.60
CA LEU A 34 6.78 -5.53 12.96
C LEU A 34 6.73 -7.03 12.73
N ASP A 35 5.61 -7.64 13.07
CA ASP A 35 5.36 -9.03 12.75
C ASP A 35 4.79 -9.17 11.33
N PHE A 36 5.68 -9.31 10.35
CA PHE A 36 5.31 -9.49 8.94
C PHE A 36 4.51 -10.77 8.65
N THR A 37 4.42 -11.72 9.59
CA THR A 37 3.55 -12.90 9.42
C THR A 37 2.07 -12.55 9.63
N SER A 38 1.79 -11.48 10.38
CA SER A 38 0.45 -10.93 10.61
C SER A 38 -0.01 -9.96 9.53
N LEU A 39 0.81 -9.71 8.51
CA LEU A 39 0.54 -8.74 7.47
C LEU A 39 -0.65 -9.18 6.62
N GLU A 40 -1.73 -8.39 6.67
CA GLU A 40 -2.97 -8.71 5.98
C GLU A 40 -3.58 -7.48 5.30
N LYS A 41 -4.22 -7.72 4.14
CA LYS A 41 -4.91 -6.69 3.38
C LYS A 41 -6.25 -6.41 4.04
N VAL A 42 -6.51 -5.14 4.35
CA VAL A 42 -7.81 -4.70 4.87
C VAL A 42 -8.74 -4.49 3.68
N SER A 43 -9.78 -5.32 3.55
CA SER A 43 -10.84 -5.11 2.58
C SER A 43 -11.73 -3.95 3.03
N GLY A 44 -12.21 -3.15 2.06
CA GLY A 44 -12.76 -1.79 2.22
C GLY A 44 -13.95 -1.57 3.14
N SER A 45 -14.37 -2.53 3.97
CA SER A 45 -15.49 -2.37 4.89
C SER A 45 -15.21 -1.48 6.10
N TYR A 46 -13.93 -1.15 6.38
CA TYR A 46 -13.51 -0.29 7.51
C TYR A 46 -12.93 1.05 7.08
N VAL A 47 -12.94 1.32 5.78
CA VAL A 47 -12.36 2.51 5.19
C VAL A 47 -13.53 3.46 4.93
N THR A 48 -13.51 4.63 5.57
CA THR A 48 -14.56 5.67 5.44
C THR A 48 -14.88 5.91 3.97
N ASP A 49 -16.15 6.15 3.61
CA ASP A 49 -16.57 6.29 2.21
C ASP A 49 -15.77 7.35 1.41
N GLU A 50 -15.14 8.33 2.07
CA GLU A 50 -14.24 9.32 1.45
C GLU A 50 -12.96 8.73 0.83
N LEU A 51 -12.51 7.58 1.32
CA LEU A 51 -11.33 6.85 0.81
C LEU A 51 -11.71 5.79 -0.24
N ARG A 52 -13.02 5.57 -0.42
CA ARG A 52 -13.55 4.58 -1.36
C ARG A 52 -13.57 5.09 -2.81
N ASP A 53 -13.46 6.40 -2.98
CA ASP A 53 -13.55 7.09 -4.28
C ASP A 53 -12.20 7.17 -5.03
N ARG A 54 -11.11 6.70 -4.41
CA ARG A 54 -9.84 6.44 -5.09
C ARG A 54 -9.74 4.94 -5.37
N GLU A 55 -10.13 4.56 -6.58
CA GLU A 55 -10.11 3.19 -7.13
C GLU A 55 -8.74 2.46 -6.98
N ASP A 56 -7.69 3.17 -6.58
CA ASP A 56 -6.29 2.74 -6.59
C ASP A 56 -5.67 2.45 -5.22
N ASP A 57 -6.37 2.74 -4.12
CA ASP A 57 -5.77 2.67 -2.80
C ASP A 57 -5.79 1.25 -2.20
N ILE A 58 -4.66 0.83 -1.63
CA ILE A 58 -4.52 -0.47 -0.96
C ILE A 58 -4.15 -0.26 0.51
N ILE A 59 -4.96 -0.81 1.41
CA ILE A 59 -4.73 -0.76 2.85
C ILE A 59 -4.25 -2.10 3.36
N TRP A 60 -3.17 -2.07 4.13
CA TRP A 60 -2.62 -3.20 4.86
C TRP A 60 -2.64 -2.92 6.36
N ARG A 61 -2.75 -3.97 7.16
CA ARG A 61 -2.47 -3.89 8.59
C ARG A 61 -1.43 -4.93 8.99
N ILE A 62 -0.62 -4.58 9.97
CA ILE A 62 0.46 -5.41 10.51
C ILE A 62 0.52 -5.23 12.03
N ARG A 63 0.81 -6.31 12.76
CA ARG A 63 1.00 -6.25 14.20
C ARG A 63 2.29 -5.54 14.55
N TRP A 64 2.17 -4.61 15.48
CA TRP A 64 3.28 -3.98 16.17
C TRP A 64 3.08 -4.19 17.67
N GLY A 65 3.70 -5.25 18.21
CA GLY A 65 3.45 -5.68 19.58
C GLY A 65 1.97 -6.03 19.81
N LYS A 66 1.29 -5.29 20.69
CA LYS A 66 -0.14 -5.47 21.01
C LYS A 66 -1.07 -4.66 20.11
N ASP A 67 -0.51 -3.71 19.37
CA ASP A 67 -1.25 -2.77 18.54
C ASP A 67 -1.22 -3.17 17.06
N TRP A 68 -2.03 -2.46 16.27
CA TRP A 68 -2.07 -2.59 14.82
C TRP A 68 -1.53 -1.32 14.18
N LEU A 69 -0.59 -1.51 13.26
CA LEU A 69 -0.14 -0.47 12.35
C LEU A 69 -0.91 -0.62 11.03
N TYR A 70 -1.46 0.48 10.52
CA TYR A 70 -2.10 0.54 9.22
C TYR A 70 -1.14 1.18 8.21
N VAL A 71 -0.94 0.49 7.10
CA VAL A 71 -0.10 0.93 5.98
C VAL A 71 -1.02 1.26 4.82
N TYR A 72 -1.02 2.54 4.46
CA TYR A 72 -1.83 3.06 3.38
C TYR A 72 -0.95 3.28 2.15
N LEU A 73 -1.23 2.55 1.08
CA LEU A 73 -0.52 2.65 -0.18
C LEU A 73 -1.37 3.49 -1.14
N LEU A 74 -0.98 4.75 -1.26
CA LEU A 74 -1.49 5.67 -2.28
C LEU A 74 -0.79 5.37 -3.60
N LEU A 75 -1.54 4.81 -4.55
CA LEU A 75 -1.04 4.57 -5.89
C LEU A 75 -1.57 5.67 -6.82
N GLU A 76 -0.87 6.81 -6.87
CA GLU A 76 -1.21 7.88 -7.82
C GLU A 76 -0.62 7.57 -9.20
N PHE A 77 -1.42 6.96 -10.07
CA PHE A 77 -1.05 6.82 -11.48
C PHE A 77 -1.47 8.08 -12.24
N GLN A 78 -0.50 8.86 -12.72
CA GLN A 78 -0.79 9.89 -13.72
C GLN A 78 -1.47 9.24 -14.93
N SER A 79 -2.74 9.55 -15.15
CA SER A 79 -3.53 9.03 -16.28
C SER A 79 -3.11 9.61 -17.63
N SER A 80 -2.15 10.54 -17.65
CA SER A 80 -1.55 11.10 -18.86
C SER A 80 -0.15 11.60 -18.52
N VAL A 81 0.85 11.27 -19.35
CA VAL A 81 2.06 12.09 -19.40
C VAL A 81 1.61 13.44 -19.92
N ASP A 82 1.62 14.46 -19.09
CA ASP A 82 1.51 15.83 -19.60
C ASP A 82 2.68 16.04 -20.56
N ARG A 83 2.39 16.26 -21.84
CA ARG A 83 3.41 16.40 -22.91
C ARG A 83 4.18 17.73 -22.82
N PHE A 84 4.13 18.38 -21.66
CA PHE A 84 4.71 19.69 -21.35
C PHE A 84 5.51 19.70 -20.04
N MET A 85 6.15 18.60 -19.67
CA MET A 85 7.34 18.68 -18.81
C MET A 85 8.49 19.21 -19.69
N ALA A 86 8.78 20.51 -19.54
CA ALA A 86 9.93 21.20 -20.14
C ALA A 86 11.21 20.86 -19.38
#